data_AF-A0A6N2UD43-F1
#
_entry.id   AF-A0A6N2UD43-F1
#
_cell.length_a   1.000
_cell.length_b   1.000
_cell.length_c   1.000
_cell.angle_alpha   90.00
_cell.angle_beta   90.00
_cell.angle_gamma   90.00
#
_symmetry.space_group_name_H-M   'P 1'
#
loop_
_entity.id
_entity.type
_entity.pdbx_description
1 polymer ?
#
loop_
_entity_poly.entity_id
_entity_poly.type
_entity_poly.pdbx_seq_one_letter_code
_entity_poly.pdbx_strand_id
1 'polypeptide(L)'
;MKTNKNDLFYICSLIESVSRESGNSKAEIVDILGEKKIKRLYKFAEVNHCLPIEQVTDEVINLNQINRKEKTKQKRKQSIWDSGHLYQRLILDTMDGNDWFSKMIEIYHSWICKYLDNDKKPIYWQPRSYIRECYLQHKIL
;
A
#
# COMPACT_ATOMS: atom_id res chain seq x y z
N MET A 1 -11.16 11.53 -13.90
CA MET A 1 -9.79 12.05 -13.68
C MET A 1 -8.83 10.90 -13.89
N LYS A 2 -7.81 11.04 -14.76
CA LYS A 2 -6.87 9.95 -15.08
C LYS A 2 -5.97 9.69 -13.87
N THR A 3 -5.90 8.44 -13.39
CA THR A 3 -5.01 8.06 -12.28
C THR A 3 -3.56 8.27 -12.70
N ASN A 4 -2.82 9.13 -12.00
CA ASN A 4 -1.37 9.22 -12.11
C ASN A 4 -0.73 7.99 -11.45
N LYS A 5 0.03 7.25 -12.25
CA LYS A 5 0.66 5.98 -11.85
C LYS A 5 1.80 6.19 -10.85
N ASN A 6 2.53 7.32 -10.95
CA ASN A 6 3.65 7.63 -10.07
C ASN A 6 3.14 8.06 -8.70
N ASP A 7 2.14 8.93 -8.66
CA ASP A 7 1.50 9.35 -7.41
C ASP A 7 0.86 8.17 -6.68
N LEU A 8 0.18 7.27 -7.42
CA LEU A 8 -0.39 6.07 -6.81
C LEU A 8 0.70 5.13 -6.26
N PHE A 9 1.81 5.00 -6.99
CA PHE A 9 2.96 4.23 -6.53
C PHE A 9 3.52 4.80 -5.22
N TYR A 10 3.72 6.12 -5.16
CA TYR A 10 4.16 6.80 -3.95
C TYR A 10 3.23 6.58 -2.77
N ILE A 11 1.92 6.73 -2.98
CA ILE A 11 0.94 6.52 -1.91
C ILE A 11 0.97 5.07 -1.41
N CYS A 12 1.07 4.09 -2.30
CA CYS A 12 1.21 2.69 -1.89
C CYS A 12 2.51 2.46 -1.09
N SER A 13 3.62 3.07 -1.49
CA SER A 13 4.89 3.01 -0.77
C SER A 13 4.86 3.72 0.58
N LEU A 14 4.20 4.88 0.68
CA LEU A 14 4.03 5.62 1.91
C LEU A 14 3.17 4.84 2.90
N ILE A 15 2.07 4.24 2.45
CA ILE A 15 1.22 3.36 3.28
C ILE A 15 2.03 2.15 3.79
N GLU A 16 2.84 1.53 2.94
CA GLU A 16 3.76 0.47 3.37
C GLU A 16 4.75 0.96 4.43
N SER A 17 5.36 2.13 4.22
CA SER A 17 6.33 2.72 5.15
C SER A 17 5.69 3.00 6.53
N VAL A 18 4.52 3.65 6.54
CA VAL A 18 3.74 3.93 7.75
C VAL A 18 3.31 2.63 8.44
N SER A 19 2.89 1.61 7.69
CA SER A 19 2.55 0.29 8.22
C SER A 19 3.75 -0.37 8.90
N ARG A 20 4.93 -0.38 8.27
CA ARG A 20 6.16 -0.94 8.87
C ARG A 20 6.60 -0.16 10.10
N GLU A 21 6.56 1.17 10.04
CA GLU A 21 7.09 2.02 11.10
C GLU A 21 6.19 2.06 12.34
N SER A 22 4.87 2.02 12.14
CA SER A 22 3.90 1.96 13.23
C SER A 22 3.55 0.54 13.70
N GLY A 23 3.86 -0.49 12.92
CA GLY A 23 3.49 -1.88 13.21
C GLY A 23 2.00 -2.21 12.97
N ASN A 24 1.23 -1.28 12.38
CA ASN A 24 -0.16 -1.52 11.99
C ASN A 24 -0.26 -2.16 10.61
N SER A 25 -1.34 -2.87 10.34
CA SER A 25 -1.63 -3.38 9.00
C SER A 25 -1.95 -2.24 8.03
N LYS A 26 -1.77 -2.46 6.72
CA LYS A 26 -2.10 -1.45 5.71
C LYS A 26 -3.59 -1.10 5.68
N ALA A 27 -4.47 -2.07 5.98
CA ALA A 27 -5.89 -1.83 6.19
C ALA A 27 -6.13 -0.77 7.27
N GLU A 28 -5.57 -0.99 8.47
CA GLU A 28 -5.69 -0.03 9.59
C GLU A 28 -5.13 1.35 9.24
N ILE A 29 -4.00 1.42 8.54
CA ILE A 29 -3.44 2.71 8.10
C ILE A 29 -4.42 3.44 7.19
N VAL A 30 -5.00 2.74 6.22
CA VAL A 30 -5.94 3.35 5.29
C VAL A 30 -7.24 3.77 5.98
N ASP A 31 -7.72 3.02 6.97
CA ASP A 31 -8.89 3.39 7.78
C ASP A 31 -8.63 4.64 8.62
N ILE A 32 -7.47 4.72 9.30
CA ILE A 32 -7.11 5.88 10.14
C ILE A 32 -6.95 7.16 9.31
N LEU A 33 -6.36 7.04 8.13
CA LEU A 33 -6.18 8.18 7.24
C LEU A 33 -7.51 8.58 6.59
N GLY A 34 -8.28 7.60 6.11
CA GLY A 34 -9.51 7.80 5.37
C GLY A 34 -9.31 8.52 4.03
N GLU A 35 -10.39 8.64 3.27
CA GLU A 35 -10.37 9.16 1.90
C GLU A 35 -9.81 10.58 1.80
N LYS A 36 -10.28 11.49 2.66
CA LYS A 36 -9.90 12.91 2.60
C LYS A 36 -8.40 13.10 2.73
N LYS A 37 -7.75 12.39 3.65
CA LYS A 37 -6.31 12.54 3.90
C LYS A 37 -5.49 11.81 2.84
N ILE A 38 -5.90 10.62 2.42
CA ILE A 38 -5.22 9.88 1.36
C ILE A 38 -5.29 10.64 0.02
N LYS A 39 -6.44 11.20 -0.34
CA LYS A 39 -6.56 12.05 -1.54
C LYS A 39 -5.75 13.34 -1.41
N ARG A 40 -5.60 13.91 -0.21
CA ARG A 40 -4.71 15.05 0.04
C ARG A 40 -3.24 14.66 -0.17
N LEU A 41 -2.80 13.55 0.42
CA LEU A 41 -1.44 13.03 0.23
C LEU A 41 -1.17 12.75 -1.25
N TYR A 42 -2.13 12.13 -1.95
CA TYR A 42 -2.04 11.86 -3.39
C TYR A 42 -1.88 13.15 -4.19
N LYS A 43 -2.68 14.18 -3.90
CA LYS A 43 -2.60 15.50 -4.56
C LYS A 43 -1.23 16.16 -4.40
N PHE A 44 -0.53 15.92 -3.30
CA PHE A 44 0.79 16.49 -3.01
C PHE A 44 1.94 15.49 -3.25
N ALA A 45 1.67 14.34 -3.87
CA ALA A 45 2.68 13.28 -4.05
C ALA A 45 3.90 13.79 -4.84
N GLU A 46 3.70 14.54 -5.92
CA GLU A 46 4.82 15.12 -6.72
C GLU A 46 5.80 15.96 -5.90
N VAL A 47 5.32 16.70 -4.90
CA VAL A 47 6.17 17.48 -3.99
C VAL A 47 6.83 16.55 -2.96
N ASN A 48 6.04 15.64 -2.39
CA ASN A 48 6.51 14.72 -1.35
C ASN A 48 7.53 13.69 -1.89
N HIS A 49 7.56 13.46 -3.22
CA HIS A 49 8.58 12.65 -3.89
C HIS A 49 10.00 13.21 -3.73
N CYS A 50 10.14 14.51 -3.48
CA CYS A 50 11.44 15.15 -3.25
C CYS A 50 11.93 15.02 -1.80
N LEU A 51 11.07 14.57 -0.89
CA LEU A 51 11.38 14.43 0.53
C LEU A 51 11.82 12.99 0.85
N PRO A 52 12.70 12.79 1.86
CA PRO A 52 12.95 11.47 2.41
C PRO A 52 11.64 10.83 2.88
N ILE A 53 11.40 9.58 2.47
CA ILE A 53 10.15 8.89 2.82
C ILE A 53 10.02 8.67 4.32
N GLU A 54 11.13 8.54 5.05
CA GLU A 54 11.19 8.45 6.51
C GLU A 54 10.60 9.71 7.16
N GLN A 55 10.97 10.90 6.65
CA GLN A 55 10.44 12.18 7.12
C GLN A 55 8.92 12.23 6.94
N VAL A 56 8.43 11.93 5.73
CA VAL A 56 6.99 11.96 5.45
C VAL A 56 6.24 10.89 6.25
N THR A 57 6.87 9.74 6.49
CA THR A 57 6.32 8.66 7.32
C THR A 57 6.09 9.13 8.75
N ASP A 58 7.10 9.74 9.37
CA ASP A 58 6.98 10.25 10.73
C ASP A 58 5.97 11.41 10.82
N GLU A 59 5.95 12.31 9.84
CA GLU A 59 4.93 13.37 9.77
C GLU A 59 3.50 12.79 9.70
N VAL A 60 3.29 11.78 8.84
CA VAL A 60 1.98 11.11 8.72
C VAL A 60 1.59 10.42 10.03
N ILE A 61 2.51 9.72 10.68
CA ILE A 61 2.25 9.05 11.98
C ILE A 61 1.86 10.09 13.04
N ASN A 62 2.64 11.17 13.16
CA ASN A 62 2.46 12.17 14.21
C ASN A 62 1.18 13.00 13.99
N LEU A 63 0.94 13.50 12.77
CA LEU A 63 -0.24 14.33 12.45
C LEU A 63 -1.55 13.56 12.56
N ASN A 64 -1.52 12.23 12.40
CA ASN A 64 -2.71 11.38 12.48
C ASN A 64 -2.82 10.60 13.79
N GLN A 65 -1.92 10.84 14.74
CA GLN A 65 -1.89 10.16 16.04
C GLN A 65 -1.93 8.63 15.90
N ILE A 66 -1.18 8.10 14.92
CA ILE A 66 -1.14 6.66 14.65
C ILE A 66 -0.36 5.99 15.78
N ASN A 67 -1.05 5.16 16.56
CA ASN A 67 -0.43 4.42 17.66
C ASN A 67 0.61 3.44 17.12
N ARG A 68 1.82 3.50 17.68
CA ARG A 68 2.90 2.55 17.37
C ARG A 68 2.69 1.29 18.20
N LYS A 69 2.53 0.14 17.53
CA LYS A 69 2.44 -1.18 18.15
C LYS A 69 3.84 -1.76 18.38
N GLU A 70 3.92 -2.75 19.27
CA GLU A 70 5.17 -3.46 19.51
C GLU A 70 5.65 -4.12 18.21
N LYS A 71 6.83 -3.72 17.73
CA LYS A 71 7.37 -4.20 16.46
C LYS A 71 7.80 -5.65 16.62
N THR A 72 7.05 -6.60 16.05
CA THR A 72 7.65 -7.91 15.73
C THR A 72 8.68 -7.67 14.62
N LYS A 73 9.99 -7.77 14.93
CA LYS A 73 11.09 -7.61 13.95
C LYS A 73 11.00 -8.71 12.88
N GLN A 74 10.11 -8.55 11.91
CA GLN A 74 10.13 -9.35 10.69
C GLN A 74 11.16 -8.74 9.75
N LYS A 75 12.30 -9.40 9.60
CA LYS A 75 13.24 -9.12 8.51
C LYS A 75 12.52 -9.39 7.19
N ARG A 76 12.10 -8.33 6.49
CA ARG A 76 11.65 -8.36 5.09
C ARG A 76 12.87 -8.14 4.20
N LYS A 77 13.06 -8.99 3.20
CA LYS A 77 14.02 -8.79 2.10
C LYS A 77 13.55 -7.68 1.16
N GLN A 78 12.24 -7.52 1.04
CA GLN A 78 11.57 -6.57 0.18
C GLN A 78 11.71 -5.10 0.65
N SER A 79 11.99 -4.17 -0.26
CA SER A 79 11.95 -2.73 0.02
C SER A 79 10.51 -2.19 0.09
N ILE A 80 10.30 -1.03 0.72
CA ILE A 80 8.97 -0.37 0.72
C ILE A 80 8.50 -0.01 -0.70
N TRP A 81 9.44 0.22 -1.61
CA TRP A 81 9.18 0.57 -3.01
C TRP A 81 8.68 -0.64 -3.79
N ASP A 82 9.27 -1.81 -3.57
CA ASP A 82 8.78 -3.06 -4.17
C ASP A 82 7.32 -3.34 -3.76
N SER A 83 6.98 -3.09 -2.50
CA SER A 83 5.58 -3.23 -2.00
C SER A 83 4.67 -2.22 -2.65
N GLY A 84 5.12 -0.96 -2.73
CA GLY A 84 4.38 0.10 -3.41
C GLY A 84 4.06 -0.26 -4.86
N HIS A 85 5.04 -0.78 -5.61
CA HIS A 85 4.82 -1.23 -6.98
C HIS A 85 3.86 -2.41 -7.07
N LEU A 86 3.98 -3.40 -6.18
CA LEU A 86 3.09 -4.56 -6.15
C LEU A 86 1.62 -4.13 -5.98
N TYR A 87 1.34 -3.32 -4.97
CA TYR A 87 -0.02 -2.86 -4.70
C TYR A 87 -0.53 -1.87 -5.74
N GLN A 88 0.29 -0.93 -6.21
CA GLN A 88 -0.07 -0.03 -7.29
C GLN A 88 -0.47 -0.78 -8.57
N ARG A 89 0.30 -1.81 -8.93
CA ARG A 89 0.02 -2.65 -10.10
C ARG A 89 -1.27 -3.44 -9.94
N LEU A 90 -1.51 -4.03 -8.77
CA LEU A 90 -2.72 -4.78 -8.49
C LEU A 90 -3.96 -3.88 -8.52
N ILE A 91 -3.90 -2.69 -7.91
CA ILE A 91 -4.97 -1.68 -7.96
C ILE A 91 -5.29 -1.35 -9.42
N LEU A 92 -4.29 -0.90 -10.20
CA LEU A 92 -4.52 -0.48 -11.59
C LEU A 92 -5.08 -1.59 -12.49
N ASP A 93 -4.71 -2.85 -12.25
CA ASP A 93 -5.17 -4.00 -13.06
C ASP A 93 -6.58 -4.49 -12.73
N THR A 94 -7.12 -4.04 -11.60
CA THR A 94 -8.38 -4.55 -11.05
C THR A 94 -9.39 -3.44 -10.81
N MET A 95 -9.09 -2.18 -11.19
CA MET A 95 -9.99 -1.03 -11.05
C MET A 95 -11.37 -1.29 -11.67
N ASP A 96 -11.45 -1.93 -12.86
CA ASP A 96 -12.71 -2.32 -13.53
C ASP A 96 -13.81 -1.22 -13.51
N GLY A 97 -13.42 0.02 -13.84
CA GLY A 97 -14.31 1.19 -13.82
C GLY A 97 -14.44 1.92 -12.48
N ASN A 98 -14.02 1.31 -11.36
CA ASN A 98 -13.93 1.97 -10.06
C ASN A 98 -12.75 2.94 -9.99
N ASP A 99 -12.83 3.92 -9.09
CA ASP A 99 -11.72 4.82 -8.82
C ASP A 99 -10.60 4.11 -8.01
N TRP A 100 -9.39 4.65 -8.10
CA TRP A 100 -8.21 4.04 -7.50
C TRP A 100 -8.32 3.94 -5.97
N PHE A 101 -9.02 4.87 -5.32
CA PHE A 101 -9.13 4.89 -3.86
C PHE A 101 -10.10 3.81 -3.39
N SER A 102 -11.28 3.70 -4.02
CA SER A 102 -12.20 2.59 -3.76
C SER A 102 -11.54 1.23 -3.94
N LYS A 103 -10.77 1.05 -5.02
CA LYS A 103 -10.05 -0.21 -5.28
C LYS A 103 -8.90 -0.46 -4.30
N MET A 104 -8.20 0.59 -3.86
CA MET A 104 -7.18 0.50 -2.80
C MET A 104 -7.77 -0.01 -1.48
N ILE A 105 -8.91 0.54 -1.07
CA ILE A 105 -9.64 0.09 0.13
C ILE A 105 -9.99 -1.40 0.02
N GLU A 106 -10.60 -1.79 -1.09
CA GLU A 106 -10.99 -3.18 -1.36
C GLU A 106 -9.79 -4.14 -1.26
N ILE A 107 -8.67 -3.80 -1.90
CA ILE A 107 -7.46 -4.63 -1.90
C ILE A 107 -6.85 -4.72 -0.51
N TYR A 108 -6.65 -3.61 0.21
CA TYR A 108 -5.99 -3.66 1.52
C TYR A 108 -6.80 -4.41 2.58
N HIS A 109 -8.11 -4.50 2.42
CA HIS A 109 -8.99 -5.30 3.27
C HIS A 109 -9.14 -6.75 2.80
N SER A 110 -8.55 -7.13 1.67
CA SER A 110 -8.73 -8.45 1.09
C SER A 110 -7.80 -9.51 1.67
N TRP A 111 -8.18 -10.77 1.45
CA TRP A 111 -7.42 -11.94 1.88
C TRP A 111 -6.00 -11.99 1.31
N ILE A 112 -5.77 -11.40 0.13
CA ILE A 112 -4.50 -11.50 -0.59
C ILE A 112 -3.36 -10.77 0.14
N CYS A 113 -3.68 -9.76 0.94
CA CYS A 113 -2.69 -9.02 1.75
C CYS A 113 -1.93 -9.94 2.72
N LYS A 114 -2.59 -10.96 3.27
CA LYS A 114 -1.93 -11.98 4.12
C LYS A 114 -0.81 -12.74 3.40
N TYR A 115 -0.85 -12.73 2.08
CA TYR A 115 0.12 -13.37 1.22
C TYR A 115 1.15 -12.38 0.67
N LEU A 116 0.69 -11.23 0.17
CA LEU A 116 1.56 -10.20 -0.43
C LEU A 116 2.42 -9.44 0.59
N ASP A 117 2.00 -9.39 1.86
CA ASP A 117 2.77 -8.71 2.92
C ASP A 117 3.87 -9.57 3.54
N ASN A 118 3.99 -10.81 3.05
CA ASN A 118 4.97 -11.78 3.51
C ASN A 118 5.80 -12.25 2.31
N ASP A 119 6.93 -11.59 2.10
CA ASP A 119 7.90 -11.86 1.03
C ASP A 119 8.57 -13.24 1.11
N LYS A 120 8.31 -14.03 2.16
CA LYS A 120 8.71 -15.43 2.24
C LYS A 120 7.73 -16.37 1.52
N LYS A 121 6.53 -15.91 1.17
CA LYS A 121 5.53 -16.71 0.46
C LYS A 121 5.80 -16.69 -1.05
N PRO A 122 5.68 -17.83 -1.77
CA PRO A 122 5.99 -17.90 -3.20
C PRO A 122 5.21 -16.92 -4.08
N ILE A 123 3.93 -16.67 -3.77
CA ILE A 123 3.06 -15.75 -4.51
C ILE A 123 3.64 -14.33 -4.62
N TYR A 124 4.39 -13.87 -3.62
CA TYR A 124 5.03 -12.55 -3.65
C TYR A 124 5.96 -12.39 -4.87
N TRP A 125 6.62 -13.48 -5.28
CA TRP A 125 7.59 -13.51 -6.37
C TRP A 125 6.97 -13.86 -7.72
N GLN A 126 5.65 -14.01 -7.79
CA GLN A 126 4.96 -14.39 -9.03
C GLN A 126 4.74 -13.19 -9.96
N PRO A 127 4.57 -13.43 -11.27
CA PRO A 127 4.28 -12.37 -12.22
C PRO A 127 2.99 -11.60 -11.88
N ARG A 128 2.95 -10.32 -12.29
CA ARG A 128 1.80 -9.42 -12.10
C ARG A 128 0.46 -10.05 -12.53
N SER A 129 0.44 -10.71 -13.69
CA SER A 129 -0.76 -11.38 -14.21
C SER A 129 -1.23 -12.51 -13.31
N TYR A 130 -0.31 -13.33 -12.77
CA TYR A 130 -0.66 -14.41 -11.85
C TYR A 130 -1.26 -13.86 -10.55
N ILE A 131 -0.66 -12.80 -9.97
CA ILE A 131 -1.17 -12.17 -8.74
C ILE A 131 -2.58 -11.59 -8.98
N ARG A 132 -2.79 -10.94 -10.12
CA ARG A 132 -4.12 -10.44 -10.53
C ARG A 132 -5.14 -11.57 -10.63
N GLU A 133 -4.81 -12.67 -11.32
CA GLU A 133 -5.73 -13.80 -11.45
C GLU A 133 -6.05 -14.47 -10.12
N CYS A 134 -5.06 -14.63 -9.24
CA CYS A 134 -5.30 -15.13 -7.89
C CYS A 134 -6.30 -14.24 -7.14
N TYR A 135 -6.10 -12.92 -7.19
CA TYR A 135 -7.01 -11.95 -6.56
C TYR A 135 -8.45 -12.07 -7.08
N LEU A 136 -8.63 -12.07 -8.41
CA LEU A 136 -9.95 -12.14 -9.05
C LEU A 136 -10.66 -13.48 -8.79
N GLN A 137 -9.92 -14.58 -8.69
CA GLN A 137 -10.49 -15.91 -8.44
C GLN A 137 -10.61 -16.27 -6.95
N HIS A 138 -10.20 -15.37 -6.04
CA HIS A 138 -10.21 -15.58 -4.59
C HIS A 138 -9.47 -16.84 -4.12
N LYS A 139 -8.42 -17.27 -4.83
CA LYS A 139 -7.58 -18.42 -4.48
C LYS A 139 -6.16 -18.28 -5.02
N ILE A 140 -5.21 -18.98 -4.39
CA ILE A 140 -3.86 -19.18 -4.95
C ILE A 140 -3.95 -20.28 -6.02
N LEU A 141 -3.46 -20.00 -7.23
CA LEU A 141 -3.52 -20.90 -8.38
C LEU A 141 -2.38 -21.93 -8.44
#